data_AF-A0A0P7X3S4-F1
#
_entry.id   AF-A0A0P7X3S4-F1
#
_cell.length_a   1.000
_cell.length_b   1.000
_cell.length_c   1.000
_cell.angle_alpha   90.00
_cell.angle_beta   90.00
_cell.angle_gamma   90.00
#
_symmetry.space_group_name_H-M   'P 1'
#
loop_
_entity.id
_entity.type
_entity.pdbx_description
1 polymer ?
#
loop_
_entity_poly.entity_id
_entity_poly.type
_entity_poly.pdbx_seq_one_letter_code
_entity_poly.pdbx_strand_id
1 'polypeptide(L)'
;MQVHTSPQSNQPAQTTDHADAAVAFARARAAKASDVDAAAAKDTQNQALLDAAIGQIGRDMHAHGGGHLAGIAQQILRDGAQTLLADPGADFAQNLDILRGHVLHHVLVRAGLIEDPAAPLAGPISVPRHREDGTLDTYLVAFPEIPAAEDAPGAAAPEGVSLQPGIGAQEAQRIALSEKRRELARGIAEQMAAHGAPHLQGEAQMLFLQATAGGPDINNPFAGQNLEIMAAHIGHHLLARNGNIDDPTAPREGPIQVPQHLPSGELHFVEVAMERLNQSG
;
A
#
# COMPACT_ATOMS: atom_id res chain seq x y z
N MET A 1 96.97 -33.95 -12.81
CA MET A 1 95.62 -34.29 -12.30
C MET A 1 94.87 -32.99 -12.07
N GLN A 2 93.93 -32.67 -12.97
CA GLN A 2 92.95 -31.60 -12.78
C GLN A 2 91.60 -32.24 -13.12
N VAL A 3 90.65 -32.20 -12.19
CA VAL A 3 89.25 -32.58 -12.46
C VAL A 3 88.38 -31.42 -11.98
N HIS A 4 87.60 -30.91 -12.93
CA HIS A 4 86.67 -29.80 -12.83
C HIS A 4 85.62 -29.97 -11.72
N THR A 5 85.32 -28.86 -11.05
CA THR A 5 84.06 -28.61 -10.36
C THR A 5 83.03 -28.06 -11.36
N SER A 6 81.84 -28.65 -11.42
CA SER A 6 80.68 -28.08 -12.13
C SER A 6 80.00 -27.04 -11.24
N PRO A 7 79.50 -25.90 -11.79
CA PRO A 7 78.73 -24.94 -11.00
C PRO A 7 77.29 -25.42 -10.80
N GLN A 8 76.78 -25.27 -9.57
CA GLN A 8 75.36 -25.31 -9.25
C GLN A 8 74.63 -24.19 -10.01
N SER A 9 73.59 -24.55 -10.76
CA SER A 9 72.66 -23.59 -11.33
C SER A 9 71.80 -22.97 -10.21
N ASN A 10 72.08 -21.72 -9.84
CA ASN A 10 71.11 -20.87 -9.17
C ASN A 10 70.04 -20.45 -10.20
N GLN A 11 68.99 -21.25 -10.37
CA GLN A 11 67.73 -20.73 -10.88
C GLN A 11 66.99 -20.04 -9.73
N PRO A 12 66.54 -18.78 -9.88
CA PRO A 12 65.70 -18.14 -8.88
C PRO A 12 64.36 -18.87 -8.83
N ALA A 13 63.96 -19.29 -7.64
CA ALA A 13 62.63 -19.83 -7.38
C ALA A 13 61.56 -18.82 -7.81
N GLN A 14 60.59 -19.32 -8.56
CA GLN A 14 59.46 -18.59 -9.13
C GLN A 14 58.72 -17.79 -8.04
N THR A 15 58.57 -16.48 -8.27
CA THR A 15 57.82 -15.54 -7.43
C THR A 15 56.35 -15.40 -7.85
N THR A 16 55.84 -16.29 -8.70
CA THR A 16 54.51 -16.21 -9.31
C THR A 16 53.36 -16.43 -8.32
N ASP A 17 53.56 -17.24 -7.27
CA ASP A 17 52.48 -17.60 -6.33
C ASP A 17 52.00 -16.44 -5.45
N HIS A 18 52.86 -15.44 -5.19
CA HIS A 18 52.51 -14.29 -4.35
C HIS A 18 51.74 -13.20 -5.11
N ALA A 19 51.96 -13.08 -6.42
CA ALA A 19 51.23 -12.14 -7.26
C ALA A 19 49.77 -12.57 -7.44
N ASP A 20 49.53 -13.86 -7.66
CA ASP A 20 48.18 -14.40 -7.83
C ASP A 20 47.36 -14.34 -6.53
N ALA A 21 47.98 -14.56 -5.37
CA ALA A 21 47.34 -14.40 -4.06
C ALA A 21 46.98 -12.93 -3.76
N ALA A 22 47.84 -11.98 -4.10
CA ALA A 22 47.58 -10.55 -3.92
C ALA A 22 46.44 -10.05 -4.84
N VAL A 23 46.39 -10.53 -6.09
CA VAL A 23 45.31 -10.24 -7.04
C VAL A 23 44.00 -10.86 -6.59
N ALA A 24 44.00 -12.10 -6.09
CA ALA A 24 42.81 -12.74 -5.52
C ALA A 24 42.30 -12.00 -4.27
N PHE A 25 43.20 -11.57 -3.38
CA PHE A 25 42.84 -10.78 -2.21
C PHE A 25 42.29 -9.40 -2.58
N ALA A 26 42.88 -8.73 -3.57
CA ALA A 26 42.38 -7.45 -4.08
C ALA A 26 41.00 -7.59 -4.74
N ARG A 27 40.77 -8.66 -5.52
CA ARG A 27 39.44 -8.97 -6.10
C ARG A 27 38.41 -9.30 -5.03
N ALA A 28 38.74 -10.10 -4.03
CA ALA A 28 37.84 -10.40 -2.92
C ALA A 28 37.51 -9.14 -2.09
N ARG A 29 38.50 -8.25 -1.89
CA ARG A 29 38.28 -6.97 -1.21
C ARG A 29 37.45 -5.99 -2.04
N ALA A 30 37.65 -5.94 -3.36
CA ALA A 30 36.85 -5.13 -4.28
C ALA A 30 35.41 -5.65 -4.40
N ALA A 31 35.22 -6.97 -4.47
CA ALA A 31 33.90 -7.60 -4.44
C ALA A 31 33.19 -7.29 -3.11
N LYS A 32 33.88 -7.47 -1.97
CA LYS A 32 33.34 -7.15 -0.65
C LYS A 32 33.01 -5.67 -0.48
N ALA A 33 33.82 -4.76 -1.04
CA ALA A 33 33.51 -3.33 -1.04
C ALA A 33 32.27 -3.02 -1.89
N SER A 34 32.18 -3.61 -3.08
CA SER A 34 31.00 -3.51 -3.96
C SER A 34 29.72 -4.05 -3.30
N ASP A 35 29.81 -5.14 -2.54
CA ASP A 35 28.68 -5.75 -1.84
C ASP A 35 28.21 -4.87 -0.67
N VAL A 36 29.14 -4.23 0.04
CA VAL A 36 28.83 -3.29 1.12
C VAL A 36 28.18 -2.02 0.57
N ASP A 37 28.68 -1.49 -0.55
CA ASP A 37 28.10 -0.32 -1.21
C ASP A 37 26.70 -0.63 -1.77
N ALA A 38 26.48 -1.82 -2.33
CA ALA A 38 25.18 -2.27 -2.80
C ALA A 38 24.18 -2.47 -1.65
N ALA A 39 24.60 -3.02 -0.52
CA ALA A 39 23.77 -3.16 0.67
C ALA A 39 23.36 -1.78 1.23
N ALA A 40 24.32 -0.85 1.37
CA ALA A 40 24.05 0.50 1.86
C ALA A 40 23.11 1.29 0.92
N ALA A 41 23.24 1.09 -0.40
CA ALA A 41 22.32 1.67 -1.38
C ALA A 41 20.91 1.08 -1.26
N LYS A 42 20.78 -0.25 -1.10
CA LYS A 42 19.50 -0.94 -0.87
C LYS A 42 18.83 -0.45 0.41
N ASP A 43 19.58 -0.29 1.50
CA ASP A 43 19.06 0.22 2.77
C ASP A 43 18.55 1.66 2.63
N THR A 44 19.31 2.52 1.93
CA THR A 44 18.91 3.92 1.67
C THR A 44 17.63 3.98 0.84
N GLN A 45 17.53 3.14 -0.20
CA GLN A 45 16.33 3.04 -1.04
C GLN A 45 15.12 2.55 -0.23
N ASN A 46 15.28 1.50 0.57
CA ASN A 46 14.20 0.96 1.39
C ASN A 46 13.73 1.98 2.43
N GLN A 47 14.64 2.74 3.04
CA GLN A 47 14.27 3.81 3.95
C GLN A 47 13.47 4.92 3.24
N ALA A 48 13.86 5.31 2.03
CA ALA A 48 13.12 6.29 1.24
C ALA A 48 11.71 5.80 0.86
N LEU A 49 11.56 4.52 0.52
CA LEU A 49 10.26 3.89 0.27
C LEU A 49 9.38 3.91 1.53
N LEU A 50 9.96 3.61 2.70
CA LEU A 50 9.25 3.68 3.97
C LEU A 50 8.77 5.10 4.26
N ASP A 51 9.62 6.11 4.11
CA ASP A 51 9.26 7.50 4.36
C ASP A 51 8.13 7.97 3.42
N ALA A 52 8.18 7.57 2.14
CA ALA A 52 7.12 7.83 1.19
C ALA A 52 5.79 7.14 1.60
N ALA A 53 5.83 5.89 2.03
CA ALA A 53 4.67 5.14 2.50
C ALA A 53 4.06 5.73 3.79
N ILE A 54 4.89 6.21 4.72
CA ILE A 54 4.46 6.93 5.94
C ILE A 54 3.76 8.24 5.56
N GLY A 55 4.30 8.99 4.60
CA GLY A 55 3.65 10.17 4.07
C GLY A 55 2.30 9.85 3.41
N GLN A 56 2.25 8.75 2.65
CA GLN A 56 1.05 8.33 1.94
C GLN A 56 -0.05 7.85 2.89
N ILE A 57 0.25 6.98 3.86
CA ILE A 57 -0.77 6.48 4.80
C ILE A 57 -1.38 7.63 5.62
N GLY A 58 -0.60 8.67 5.94
CA GLY A 58 -1.14 9.87 6.57
C GLY A 58 -2.19 10.56 5.70
N ARG A 59 -1.89 10.75 4.40
CA ARG A 59 -2.85 11.31 3.43
C ARG A 59 -4.08 10.43 3.26
N ASP A 60 -3.90 9.12 3.16
CA ASP A 60 -5.00 8.17 3.01
C ASP A 60 -5.91 8.20 4.25
N MET A 61 -5.33 8.18 5.46
CA MET A 61 -6.09 8.32 6.71
C MET A 61 -6.94 9.59 6.74
N HIS A 62 -6.38 10.73 6.33
CA HIS A 62 -7.13 11.97 6.18
C HIS A 62 -8.25 11.85 5.14
N ALA A 63 -7.96 11.24 4.00
CA ALA A 63 -8.94 11.02 2.96
C ALA A 63 -10.11 10.15 3.45
N HIS A 64 -9.86 9.14 4.29
CA HIS A 64 -10.88 8.23 4.83
C HIS A 64 -11.58 8.74 6.10
N GLY A 65 -11.44 10.02 6.45
CA GLY A 65 -12.08 10.61 7.63
C GLY A 65 -11.42 10.24 8.97
N GLY A 66 -10.33 9.47 8.93
CA GLY A 66 -9.55 9.05 10.10
C GLY A 66 -8.31 9.91 10.35
N GLY A 67 -8.31 11.18 9.94
CA GLY A 67 -7.12 12.05 10.05
C GLY A 67 -6.56 12.16 11.48
N HIS A 68 -7.43 12.12 12.50
CA HIS A 68 -7.02 12.11 13.92
C HIS A 68 -6.25 10.83 14.32
N LEU A 69 -6.34 9.75 13.53
CA LEU A 69 -5.64 8.48 13.70
C LEU A 69 -4.41 8.37 12.79
N ALA A 70 -4.11 9.38 11.96
CA ALA A 70 -3.00 9.33 11.01
C ALA A 70 -1.65 9.06 11.70
N GLY A 71 -1.40 9.68 12.86
CA GLY A 71 -0.18 9.42 13.64
C GLY A 71 -0.07 7.99 14.14
N ILE A 72 -1.19 7.37 14.53
CA ILE A 72 -1.24 5.97 14.96
C ILE A 72 -0.95 5.05 13.77
N ALA A 73 -1.61 5.28 12.63
CA ALA A 73 -1.38 4.49 11.42
C ALA A 73 0.07 4.57 10.93
N GLN A 74 0.66 5.77 10.96
CA GLN A 74 2.06 5.99 10.61
C GLN A 74 3.02 5.24 11.55
N GLN A 75 2.72 5.22 12.85
CA GLN A 75 3.54 4.52 13.83
C GLN A 75 3.47 3.00 13.64
N ILE A 76 2.26 2.45 13.47
CA ILE A 76 2.08 1.01 13.20
C ILE A 76 2.79 0.61 11.91
N LEU A 77 2.66 1.40 10.84
CA LEU A 77 3.35 1.15 9.57
C LEU A 77 4.87 1.17 9.76
N ARG A 78 5.41 2.13 10.52
CA ARG A 78 6.84 2.21 10.82
C ARG A 78 7.32 0.97 11.57
N ASP A 79 6.59 0.54 12.60
CA ASP A 79 6.97 -0.61 13.43
C ASP A 79 6.88 -1.93 12.64
N GLY A 80 5.82 -2.09 11.84
CA GLY A 80 5.67 -3.23 10.94
C GLY A 80 6.74 -3.28 9.85
N ALA A 81 7.12 -2.13 9.29
CA ALA A 81 8.14 -2.04 8.25
C ALA A 81 9.55 -2.27 8.79
N GLN A 82 9.84 -1.91 10.05
CA GLN A 82 11.10 -2.29 10.69
C GLN A 82 11.29 -3.81 10.77
N THR A 83 10.19 -4.54 10.99
CA THR A 83 10.21 -6.01 10.96
C THR A 83 10.53 -6.55 9.56
N LEU A 84 10.00 -5.91 8.50
CA LEU A 84 10.33 -6.25 7.11
C LEU A 84 11.77 -5.90 6.73
N LEU A 85 12.28 -4.74 7.16
CA LEU A 85 13.67 -4.32 6.92
C LEU A 85 14.68 -5.29 7.57
N ALA A 86 14.32 -5.88 8.71
CA ALA A 86 15.14 -6.85 9.41
C ALA A 86 15.10 -8.26 8.77
N ASP A 87 14.21 -8.51 7.82
CA ASP A 87 14.09 -9.81 7.12
C ASP A 87 14.80 -9.75 5.75
N PRO A 88 16.02 -10.29 5.62
CA PRO A 88 16.78 -10.23 4.37
C PRO A 88 16.13 -11.05 3.24
N GLY A 89 15.18 -11.94 3.53
CA GLY A 89 14.47 -12.75 2.54
C GLY A 89 13.11 -12.18 2.12
N ALA A 90 12.80 -10.92 2.46
CA ALA A 90 11.56 -10.26 2.09
C ALA A 90 11.79 -9.25 0.96
N ASP A 91 10.92 -9.26 -0.06
CA ASP A 91 10.84 -8.15 -1.02
C ASP A 91 10.25 -6.93 -0.30
N PHE A 92 11.11 -6.01 0.12
CA PHE A 92 10.67 -4.88 0.93
C PHE A 92 9.64 -4.00 0.22
N ALA A 93 9.82 -3.72 -1.07
CA ALA A 93 8.94 -2.79 -1.80
C ALA A 93 7.52 -3.37 -1.95
N GLN A 94 7.42 -4.63 -2.36
CA GLN A 94 6.13 -5.30 -2.51
C GLN A 94 5.43 -5.50 -1.15
N ASN A 95 6.19 -5.91 -0.13
CA ASN A 95 5.62 -6.16 1.19
C ASN A 95 5.23 -4.89 1.94
N LEU A 96 5.93 -3.77 1.68
CA LEU A 96 5.58 -2.48 2.27
C LEU A 96 4.21 -1.99 1.79
N ASP A 97 3.87 -2.18 0.52
CA ASP A 97 2.56 -1.79 0.01
C ASP A 97 1.44 -2.67 0.59
N ILE A 98 1.67 -3.99 0.67
CA ILE A 98 0.74 -4.92 1.33
C ILE A 98 0.52 -4.53 2.79
N LEU A 99 1.60 -4.29 3.53
CA LEU A 99 1.56 -3.85 4.92
C LEU A 99 0.77 -2.53 5.06
N ARG A 100 1.07 -1.53 4.23
CA ARG A 100 0.36 -0.24 4.25
C ARG A 100 -1.13 -0.42 4.07
N GLY A 101 -1.55 -1.23 3.10
CA GLY A 101 -2.96 -1.55 2.85
C GLY A 101 -3.64 -2.18 4.06
N HIS A 102 -2.99 -3.16 4.70
CA HIS A 102 -3.52 -3.84 5.89
C HIS A 102 -3.59 -2.91 7.11
N VAL A 103 -2.56 -2.11 7.35
CA VAL A 103 -2.58 -1.14 8.45
C VAL A 103 -3.70 -0.14 8.25
N LEU A 104 -3.83 0.44 7.05
CA LEU A 104 -4.90 1.38 6.73
C LEU A 104 -6.27 0.75 6.96
N HIS A 105 -6.51 -0.43 6.39
CA HIS A 105 -7.76 -1.17 6.54
C HIS A 105 -8.10 -1.41 8.02
N HIS A 106 -7.18 -1.99 8.80
CA HIS A 106 -7.45 -2.32 10.20
C HIS A 106 -7.59 -1.09 11.10
N VAL A 107 -6.89 0.02 10.82
CA VAL A 107 -7.10 1.26 11.57
C VAL A 107 -8.52 1.77 11.34
N LEU A 108 -8.97 1.78 10.09
CA LEU A 108 -10.31 2.27 9.73
C LEU A 108 -11.42 1.36 10.25
N VAL A 109 -11.25 0.03 10.20
CA VAL A 109 -12.23 -0.92 10.76
C VAL A 109 -12.37 -0.72 12.26
N ARG A 110 -11.25 -0.71 13.00
CA ARG A 110 -11.28 -0.62 14.47
C ARG A 110 -11.79 0.73 14.96
N ALA A 111 -11.62 1.78 14.16
CA ALA A 111 -12.21 3.09 14.42
C ALA A 111 -13.73 3.14 14.12
N GLY A 112 -14.32 2.11 13.52
CA GLY A 112 -15.71 2.11 13.06
C GLY A 112 -15.95 2.98 11.82
N LEU A 113 -14.89 3.33 11.08
CA LEU A 113 -14.98 4.16 9.88
C LEU A 113 -15.34 3.34 8.63
N ILE A 114 -15.01 2.05 8.64
CA ILE A 114 -15.43 1.06 7.65
C ILE A 114 -15.89 -0.21 8.37
N GLU A 115 -16.78 -0.98 7.77
CA GLU A 115 -17.29 -2.24 8.34
C GLU A 115 -16.70 -3.42 7.58
N ASP A 116 -15.91 -4.23 8.28
CA ASP A 116 -15.47 -5.56 7.83
C ASP A 116 -15.68 -6.56 8.98
N PRO A 117 -16.70 -7.45 8.90
CA PRO A 117 -16.99 -8.41 9.96
C PRO A 117 -15.95 -9.53 10.07
N ALA A 118 -15.09 -9.71 9.07
CA ALA A 118 -14.01 -10.71 9.09
C ALA A 118 -12.71 -10.15 9.68
N ALA A 119 -12.57 -8.82 9.75
CA ALA A 119 -11.38 -8.18 10.27
C ALA A 119 -11.28 -8.26 11.81
N PRO A 120 -10.12 -8.65 12.37
CA PRO A 120 -9.93 -8.67 13.81
C PRO A 120 -10.06 -7.28 14.44
N LEU A 121 -11.03 -7.12 15.35
CA LEU A 121 -11.29 -5.86 16.07
C LEU A 121 -10.28 -5.58 17.20
N ALA A 122 -9.53 -6.58 17.63
CA ALA A 122 -8.54 -6.47 18.70
C ALA A 122 -7.32 -7.35 18.44
N GLY A 123 -6.23 -7.08 19.17
CA GLY A 123 -4.99 -7.85 19.08
C GLY A 123 -4.16 -7.57 17.82
N PRO A 124 -3.09 -8.36 17.58
CA PRO A 124 -2.26 -8.21 16.39
C PRO A 124 -3.02 -8.54 15.10
N ILE A 125 -2.57 -7.98 13.99
CA ILE A 125 -3.11 -8.29 12.66
C ILE A 125 -2.15 -9.26 11.93
N SER A 126 -2.71 -10.16 11.14
CA SER A 126 -1.93 -11.04 10.26
C SER A 126 -1.78 -10.36 8.91
N VAL A 127 -0.54 -10.15 8.48
CA VAL A 127 -0.23 -9.53 7.19
C VAL A 127 0.45 -10.56 6.30
N PRO A 128 -0.08 -10.85 5.10
CA PRO A 128 0.60 -11.71 4.15
C PRO A 128 1.88 -11.01 3.65
N ARG A 129 2.94 -11.78 3.43
CA ARG A 129 4.18 -11.28 2.83
C ARG A 129 4.76 -12.27 1.83
N HIS A 130 5.35 -11.74 0.77
CA HIS A 130 6.12 -12.47 -0.22
C HIS A 130 7.57 -12.64 0.24
N ARG A 131 8.07 -13.86 0.12
CA ARG A 131 9.49 -14.20 0.26
C ARG A 131 10.21 -14.05 -1.07
N GLU A 132 11.54 -13.89 -1.03
CA GLU A 132 12.38 -13.80 -2.24
C GLU A 132 12.30 -15.07 -3.12
N ASP A 133 11.94 -16.23 -2.55
CA ASP A 133 11.71 -17.47 -3.30
C ASP A 133 10.31 -17.53 -3.96
N GLY A 134 9.52 -16.46 -3.87
CA GLY A 134 8.18 -16.35 -4.42
C GLY A 134 7.08 -16.95 -3.55
N THR A 135 7.41 -17.58 -2.41
CA THR A 135 6.41 -18.11 -1.50
C THR A 135 5.69 -17.01 -0.72
N LEU A 136 4.47 -17.33 -0.26
CA LEU A 136 3.64 -16.45 0.54
C LEU A 136 3.53 -17.03 1.96
N ASP A 137 3.94 -16.26 2.97
CA ASP A 137 3.65 -16.56 4.37
C ASP A 137 2.94 -15.36 5.04
N THR A 138 2.66 -15.47 6.34
CA THR A 138 2.06 -14.39 7.12
C THR A 138 2.94 -14.04 8.30
N TYR A 139 3.03 -12.75 8.63
CA TYR A 139 3.64 -12.29 9.86
C TYR A 139 2.66 -11.43 10.66
N LEU A 140 2.92 -11.33 11.97
CA LEU A 140 2.06 -10.60 12.88
C LEU A 140 2.59 -9.18 13.06
N VAL A 141 1.71 -8.21 12.87
CA VAL A 141 1.98 -6.81 13.19
C VAL A 141 1.26 -6.50 14.50
N ALA A 142 2.03 -6.07 15.49
CA ALA A 142 1.47 -5.58 16.74
C ALA A 142 0.58 -4.37 16.45
N PHE A 143 -0.61 -4.37 17.02
CA PHE A 143 -1.61 -3.36 16.73
C PHE A 143 -2.20 -2.86 18.06
N PRO A 144 -2.07 -1.57 18.38
CA PRO A 144 -2.62 -1.03 19.61
C PRO A 144 -4.15 -1.09 19.60
N GLU A 145 -4.75 -1.04 20.78
CA GLU A 145 -6.19 -0.77 20.88
C GLU A 145 -6.44 0.64 20.35
N ILE A 146 -7.34 0.73 19.37
CA ILE A 146 -7.77 2.00 18.81
C ILE A 146 -9.12 2.31 19.44
N PRO A 147 -9.27 3.45 20.13
CA PRO A 147 -10.57 3.86 20.63
C PRO A 147 -11.51 4.01 19.44
N ALA A 148 -12.73 3.48 19.58
CA ALA A 148 -13.77 3.71 18.57
C ALA A 148 -13.92 5.21 18.34
N ALA A 149 -14.27 5.63 17.12
CA ALA A 149 -14.45 7.05 16.82
C ALA A 149 -15.50 7.73 17.74
N GLU A 150 -16.43 6.94 18.30
CA GLU A 150 -17.44 7.37 19.28
C GLU A 150 -16.84 7.71 20.67
N ASP A 151 -15.70 7.12 21.02
CA ASP A 151 -15.02 7.27 22.32
C ASP A 151 -13.86 8.28 22.30
N ALA A 152 -13.52 8.82 21.13
CA ALA A 152 -12.44 9.80 21.02
C ALA A 152 -12.85 11.13 21.68
N PRO A 153 -12.07 11.67 22.64
CA PRO A 153 -12.33 12.98 23.22
C PRO A 153 -12.13 14.04 22.14
N GLY A 154 -13.24 14.40 21.49
CA GLY A 154 -13.29 15.18 20.25
C GLY A 154 -14.50 14.86 19.36
N ALA A 155 -15.24 13.78 19.64
CA ALA A 155 -16.49 13.41 18.96
C ALA A 155 -17.72 14.25 19.37
N ALA A 156 -17.55 15.21 20.30
CA ALA A 156 -18.50 16.31 20.41
C ALA A 156 -18.23 17.26 19.23
N ALA A 157 -19.22 17.43 18.35
CA ALA A 157 -19.26 18.58 17.45
C ALA A 157 -18.84 19.82 18.26
N PRO A 158 -17.93 20.68 17.77
CA PRO A 158 -17.46 21.80 18.56
C PRO A 158 -18.65 22.73 18.86
N GLU A 159 -19.25 22.56 20.03
CA GLU A 159 -20.22 23.50 20.58
C GLU A 159 -19.49 24.84 20.74
N GLY A 160 -19.87 25.81 19.92
CA GLY A 160 -19.47 27.20 20.10
C GLY A 160 -18.43 27.77 19.15
N VAL A 161 -18.12 27.14 18.02
CA VAL A 161 -17.51 27.90 16.92
C VAL A 161 -18.62 28.61 16.16
N SER A 162 -18.79 29.90 16.43
CA SER A 162 -19.59 30.79 15.59
C SER A 162 -18.95 30.81 14.19
N LEU A 163 -19.42 29.91 13.34
CA LEU A 163 -18.98 29.77 11.96
C LEU A 163 -19.40 31.06 11.23
N GLN A 164 -18.42 31.78 10.69
CA GLN A 164 -18.70 32.77 9.67
C GLN A 164 -19.59 32.10 8.58
N PRO A 165 -20.64 32.77 8.07
CA PRO A 165 -21.71 32.15 7.28
C PRO A 165 -21.27 31.32 6.04
N GLY A 166 -20.03 31.41 5.58
CA GLY A 166 -19.48 30.63 4.46
C GLY A 166 -18.71 29.35 4.83
N ILE A 167 -18.15 29.23 6.04
CA ILE A 167 -17.31 28.07 6.44
C ILE A 167 -18.19 26.87 6.83
N GLY A 168 -19.35 27.13 7.44
CA GLY A 168 -20.26 26.06 7.88
C GLY A 168 -20.88 25.26 6.72
N ALA A 169 -21.15 25.91 5.59
CA ALA A 169 -21.73 25.24 4.42
C ALA A 169 -20.73 24.28 3.76
N GLN A 170 -19.47 24.70 3.62
CA GLN A 170 -18.42 23.87 3.05
C GLN A 170 -18.06 22.69 3.95
N GLU A 171 -18.02 22.90 5.26
CA GLU A 171 -17.77 21.82 6.22
C GLU A 171 -18.94 20.83 6.28
N ALA A 172 -20.19 21.31 6.28
CA ALA A 172 -21.36 20.45 6.19
C ALA A 172 -21.37 19.61 4.90
N GLN A 173 -20.98 20.21 3.77
CA GLN A 173 -20.86 19.50 2.50
C GLN A 173 -19.74 18.46 2.53
N ARG A 174 -18.59 18.76 3.15
CA ARG A 174 -17.50 17.79 3.34
C ARG A 174 -17.94 16.59 4.17
N ILE A 175 -18.65 16.84 5.27
CA ILE A 175 -19.21 15.78 6.13
C ILE A 175 -20.19 14.92 5.34
N ALA A 176 -21.15 15.55 4.65
CA ALA A 176 -22.16 14.83 3.86
C ALA A 176 -21.53 13.98 2.75
N LEU A 177 -20.50 14.49 2.06
CA LEU A 177 -19.79 13.73 1.03
C LEU A 177 -18.96 12.58 1.61
N SER A 178 -18.39 12.75 2.81
CA SER A 178 -17.68 11.69 3.53
C SER A 178 -18.63 10.58 3.98
N GLU A 179 -19.80 10.93 4.50
CA GLU A 179 -20.87 9.98 4.86
C GLU A 179 -21.36 9.21 3.64
N LYS A 180 -21.68 9.92 2.55
CA LYS A 180 -22.10 9.30 1.29
C LYS A 180 -21.05 8.35 0.72
N ARG A 181 -19.76 8.70 0.82
CA ARG A 181 -18.67 7.81 0.41
C ARG A 181 -18.64 6.53 1.25
N ARG A 182 -18.82 6.63 2.57
CA ARG A 182 -18.89 5.44 3.45
C ARG A 182 -20.11 4.56 3.13
N GLU A 183 -21.26 5.18 2.91
CA GLU A 183 -22.49 4.51 2.48
C GLU A 183 -22.28 3.75 1.17
N LEU A 184 -21.70 4.40 0.16
CA LEU A 184 -21.44 3.79 -1.14
C LEU A 184 -20.42 2.66 -1.05
N ALA A 185 -19.35 2.80 -0.26
CA ALA A 185 -18.40 1.72 -0.04
C ALA A 185 -19.11 0.47 0.51
N ARG A 186 -19.99 0.64 1.51
CA ARG A 186 -20.82 -0.44 2.05
C ARG A 186 -21.75 -1.03 0.99
N GLY A 187 -22.45 -0.19 0.25
CA GLY A 187 -23.40 -0.60 -0.80
C GLY A 187 -22.74 -1.44 -1.90
N ILE A 188 -21.49 -1.14 -2.28
CA ILE A 188 -20.77 -1.94 -3.27
C ILE A 188 -20.44 -3.34 -2.70
N ALA A 189 -20.03 -3.47 -1.43
CA ALA A 189 -19.82 -4.79 -0.83
C ALA A 189 -21.12 -5.60 -0.74
N GLU A 190 -22.23 -4.95 -0.36
CA GLU A 190 -23.54 -5.60 -0.36
C GLU A 190 -23.93 -6.05 -1.78
N GLN A 191 -23.65 -5.23 -2.80
CA GLN A 191 -23.85 -5.58 -4.20
C GLN A 191 -23.04 -6.82 -4.61
N MET A 192 -21.77 -6.94 -4.18
CA MET A 192 -20.93 -8.11 -4.49
C MET A 192 -21.55 -9.39 -3.91
N ALA A 193 -21.98 -9.36 -2.64
CA ALA A 193 -22.67 -10.49 -2.03
C ALA A 193 -23.98 -10.84 -2.74
N ALA A 194 -24.79 -9.84 -3.08
CA ALA A 194 -26.07 -10.03 -3.74
C ALA A 194 -25.94 -10.70 -5.12
N HIS A 195 -24.81 -10.50 -5.81
CA HIS A 195 -24.51 -11.12 -7.10
C HIS A 195 -23.73 -12.44 -6.99
N GLY A 196 -23.59 -13.01 -5.79
CA GLY A 196 -22.92 -14.29 -5.57
C GLY A 196 -21.39 -14.21 -5.66
N ALA A 197 -20.81 -13.03 -5.43
CA ALA A 197 -19.35 -12.82 -5.38
C ALA A 197 -18.90 -12.26 -4.01
N PRO A 198 -19.20 -12.92 -2.88
CA PRO A 198 -18.85 -12.40 -1.56
C PRO A 198 -17.34 -12.26 -1.34
N HIS A 199 -16.51 -13.01 -2.08
CA HIS A 199 -15.04 -12.89 -2.04
C HIS A 199 -14.54 -11.54 -2.57
N LEU A 200 -15.35 -10.80 -3.33
CA LEU A 200 -14.98 -9.48 -3.88
C LEU A 200 -15.38 -8.32 -2.97
N GLN A 201 -16.03 -8.54 -1.83
CA GLN A 201 -16.54 -7.46 -0.96
C GLN A 201 -15.44 -6.49 -0.50
N GLY A 202 -14.36 -7.03 0.06
CA GLY A 202 -13.23 -6.24 0.52
C GLY A 202 -12.50 -5.54 -0.63
N GLU A 203 -12.30 -6.24 -1.75
CA GLU A 203 -11.67 -5.68 -2.95
C GLU A 203 -12.47 -4.50 -3.51
N ALA A 204 -13.78 -4.66 -3.65
CA ALA A 204 -14.65 -3.63 -4.21
C ALA A 204 -14.71 -2.38 -3.32
N GLN A 205 -14.77 -2.56 -1.99
CA GLN A 205 -14.66 -1.47 -1.03
C GLN A 205 -13.32 -0.75 -1.13
N MET A 206 -12.21 -1.50 -1.09
CA MET A 206 -10.86 -0.92 -1.11
C MET A 206 -10.61 -0.17 -2.41
N LEU A 207 -11.01 -0.73 -3.54
CA LEU A 207 -10.80 -0.11 -4.83
C LEU A 207 -11.63 1.17 -4.99
N PHE A 208 -12.89 1.18 -4.52
CA PHE A 208 -13.69 2.41 -4.45
C PHE A 208 -13.06 3.47 -3.55
N LEU A 209 -12.59 3.06 -2.38
CA LEU A 209 -11.93 3.92 -1.42
C LEU A 209 -10.63 4.52 -2.00
N GLN A 210 -9.83 3.73 -2.71
CA GLN A 210 -8.61 4.17 -3.40
C GLN A 210 -8.92 5.13 -4.55
N ALA A 211 -9.89 4.77 -5.41
CA ALA A 211 -10.33 5.61 -6.54
C ALA A 211 -10.87 6.98 -6.09
N THR A 212 -11.30 7.08 -4.82
CA THR A 212 -11.84 8.30 -4.21
C THR A 212 -10.93 8.90 -3.14
N ALA A 213 -9.67 8.46 -3.03
CA ALA A 213 -8.72 8.89 -2.00
C ALA A 213 -8.29 10.37 -2.13
N GLY A 214 -8.44 10.99 -3.30
CA GLY A 214 -8.29 12.44 -3.43
C GLY A 214 -9.39 13.25 -2.72
N GLY A 215 -10.44 12.56 -2.26
CA GLY A 215 -11.67 13.16 -1.78
C GLY A 215 -12.50 13.71 -2.95
N PRO A 216 -13.84 13.76 -2.80
CA PRO A 216 -14.67 14.49 -3.75
C PRO A 216 -14.32 15.99 -3.70
N ASP A 217 -14.16 16.62 -4.87
CA ASP A 217 -13.99 18.07 -4.95
C ASP A 217 -15.23 18.76 -4.38
N ILE A 218 -15.12 19.32 -3.19
CA ILE A 218 -16.23 19.97 -2.48
C ILE A 218 -16.79 21.18 -3.24
N ASN A 219 -16.03 21.74 -4.18
CA ASN A 219 -16.49 22.83 -5.04
C ASN A 219 -17.23 22.34 -6.28
N ASN A 220 -17.22 21.03 -6.54
CA ASN A 220 -17.95 20.43 -7.63
C ASN A 220 -19.39 20.13 -7.19
N PRO A 221 -20.42 20.75 -7.77
CA PRO A 221 -21.82 20.48 -7.42
C PRO A 221 -22.24 19.03 -7.71
N PHE A 222 -21.51 18.33 -8.58
CA PHE A 222 -21.73 16.93 -8.93
C PHE A 222 -20.90 15.96 -8.10
N ALA A 223 -20.15 16.42 -7.10
CA ALA A 223 -19.30 15.58 -6.24
C ALA A 223 -20.00 14.31 -5.73
N GLY A 224 -21.22 14.46 -5.21
CA GLY A 224 -21.99 13.33 -4.71
C GLY A 224 -22.46 12.37 -5.81
N GLN A 225 -22.72 12.86 -7.02
CA GLN A 225 -23.12 12.04 -8.17
C GLN A 225 -21.90 11.32 -8.77
N ASN A 226 -20.74 11.97 -8.80
CA ASN A 226 -19.49 11.35 -9.24
C ASN A 226 -19.09 10.17 -8.34
N LEU A 227 -19.35 10.25 -7.03
CA LEU A 227 -19.18 9.12 -6.11
C LEU A 227 -20.10 7.95 -6.47
N GLU A 228 -21.38 8.20 -6.76
CA GLU A 228 -22.33 7.16 -7.18
C GLU A 228 -21.92 6.50 -8.50
N ILE A 229 -21.51 7.31 -9.49
CA ILE A 229 -21.05 6.82 -10.78
C ILE A 229 -19.81 5.93 -10.60
N MET A 230 -18.86 6.38 -9.78
CA MET A 230 -17.65 5.63 -9.45
C MET A 230 -17.98 4.29 -8.79
N ALA A 231 -18.84 4.30 -7.77
CA ALA A 231 -19.30 3.10 -7.08
C ALA A 231 -19.93 2.08 -8.04
N ALA A 232 -20.85 2.54 -8.88
CA ALA A 232 -21.55 1.70 -9.84
C ALA A 232 -20.60 1.08 -10.88
N HIS A 233 -19.66 1.85 -11.43
CA HIS A 233 -18.71 1.33 -12.43
C HIS A 233 -17.76 0.30 -11.82
N ILE A 234 -17.22 0.57 -10.63
CA ILE A 234 -16.34 -0.37 -9.94
C ILE A 234 -17.05 -1.69 -9.65
N GLY A 235 -18.25 -1.62 -9.06
CA GLY A 235 -19.04 -2.81 -8.77
C GLY A 235 -19.38 -3.61 -10.03
N HIS A 236 -19.87 -2.93 -11.06
CA HIS A 236 -20.20 -3.56 -12.34
C HIS A 236 -18.99 -4.25 -12.99
N HIS A 237 -17.84 -3.56 -13.08
CA HIS A 237 -16.67 -4.10 -13.74
C HIS A 237 -16.01 -5.26 -12.95
N LEU A 238 -16.02 -5.23 -11.62
CA LEU A 238 -15.56 -6.37 -10.83
C LEU A 238 -16.44 -7.60 -11.07
N LEU A 239 -17.76 -7.44 -11.04
CA LEU A 239 -18.70 -8.54 -11.29
C LEU A 239 -18.61 -9.08 -12.72
N ALA A 240 -18.43 -8.20 -13.71
CA ALA A 240 -18.25 -8.61 -15.10
C ALA A 240 -16.94 -9.38 -15.29
N ARG A 241 -15.84 -8.94 -14.66
CA ARG A 241 -14.54 -9.64 -14.73
C ARG A 241 -14.56 -10.98 -14.02
N ASN A 242 -15.30 -11.10 -12.91
CA ASN A 242 -15.47 -12.37 -12.21
C ASN A 242 -16.48 -13.32 -12.90
N GLY A 243 -17.16 -12.86 -13.95
CA GLY A 243 -18.12 -13.64 -14.72
C GLY A 243 -19.51 -13.76 -14.10
N ASN A 244 -19.83 -12.94 -13.09
CA ASN A 244 -21.17 -12.88 -12.48
C ASN A 244 -22.15 -12.07 -13.34
N ILE A 245 -21.65 -11.15 -14.15
CA ILE A 245 -22.42 -10.37 -15.12
C ILE A 245 -21.86 -10.64 -16.51
N ASP A 246 -22.75 -10.95 -17.45
CA ASP A 246 -22.38 -11.07 -18.86
C ASP A 246 -22.43 -9.68 -19.52
N ASP A 247 -21.28 -8.98 -19.48
CA ASP A 247 -21.07 -7.74 -20.22
C ASP A 247 -19.84 -7.86 -21.12
N PRO A 248 -20.02 -8.07 -22.44
CA PRO A 248 -18.91 -8.20 -23.38
C PRO A 248 -18.16 -6.89 -23.62
N THR A 249 -18.70 -5.75 -23.18
CA THR A 249 -18.07 -4.43 -23.32
C THR A 249 -17.21 -4.04 -22.11
N ALA A 250 -17.36 -4.74 -20.99
CA ALA A 250 -16.54 -4.53 -19.81
C ALA A 250 -15.08 -4.97 -20.06
N PRO A 251 -14.08 -4.09 -19.84
CA PRO A 251 -12.68 -4.48 -19.98
C PRO A 251 -12.34 -5.61 -19.02
N ARG A 252 -11.81 -6.72 -19.56
CA ARG A 252 -11.42 -7.89 -18.74
C ARG A 252 -10.12 -7.66 -17.95
N GLU A 253 -9.27 -6.76 -18.44
CA GLU A 253 -7.95 -6.46 -17.89
C GLU A 253 -7.68 -4.96 -17.92
N GLY A 254 -6.64 -4.52 -17.20
CA GLY A 254 -6.19 -3.12 -17.19
C GLY A 254 -7.10 -2.17 -16.42
N PRO A 255 -6.89 -0.85 -16.54
CA PRO A 255 -7.75 0.15 -15.92
C PRO A 255 -9.13 0.20 -16.58
N ILE A 256 -10.13 0.69 -15.84
CA ILE A 256 -11.44 1.06 -16.39
C ILE A 256 -11.54 2.56 -16.56
N GLN A 257 -12.33 3.00 -17.52
CA GLN A 257 -12.68 4.41 -17.68
C GLN A 257 -14.01 4.70 -17.01
N VAL A 258 -13.99 5.60 -16.03
CA VAL A 258 -15.19 6.00 -15.29
C VAL A 258 -15.56 7.42 -15.69
N PRO A 259 -16.78 7.67 -16.17
CA PRO A 259 -17.23 9.03 -16.46
C PRO A 259 -17.40 9.83 -15.16
N GLN A 260 -17.00 11.09 -15.18
CA GLN A 260 -17.20 12.04 -14.09
C GLN A 260 -17.59 13.41 -14.64
N HIS A 261 -18.49 14.09 -13.93
CA HIS A 261 -18.85 15.48 -14.23
C HIS A 261 -17.80 16.43 -13.68
N LEU A 262 -17.34 17.35 -14.53
CA LEU A 262 -16.60 18.54 -14.13
C LEU A 262 -17.55 19.55 -13.44
N PRO A 263 -17.02 20.57 -12.73
CA PRO A 263 -17.87 21.62 -12.15
C PRO A 263 -18.72 22.37 -13.19
N SER A 264 -18.30 22.38 -14.46
CA SER A 264 -19.06 22.93 -15.59
C SER A 264 -20.27 22.07 -16.00
N GLY A 265 -20.35 20.82 -15.54
CA GLY A 265 -21.34 19.83 -15.98
C GLY A 265 -20.90 19.00 -17.19
N GLU A 266 -19.76 19.31 -17.80
CA GLU A 266 -19.17 18.49 -18.86
C GLU A 266 -18.69 17.14 -18.31
N LEU A 267 -18.79 16.09 -19.12
CA LEU A 267 -18.27 14.76 -18.78
C LEU A 267 -16.81 14.63 -19.22
N HIS A 268 -16.00 14.04 -18.36
CA HIS A 268 -14.66 13.55 -18.67
C HIS A 268 -14.50 12.13 -18.11
N PHE A 269 -13.47 11.42 -18.53
CA PHE A 269 -13.19 10.07 -18.06
C PHE A 269 -11.95 10.06 -17.18
N VAL A 270 -12.06 9.41 -16.03
CA VAL A 270 -10.93 9.11 -15.15
C VAL A 270 -10.59 7.62 -15.26
N GLU A 271 -9.31 7.32 -15.24
CA GLU A 271 -8.84 5.93 -15.23
C GLU A 271 -8.77 5.42 -13.79
N VAL A 272 -9.40 4.28 -13.56
CA VAL A 272 -9.31 3.57 -12.28
C VAL A 272 -8.54 2.28 -12.52
N ALA A 273 -7.40 2.14 -11.87
CA ALA A 273 -6.59 0.93 -11.93
C ALA A 273 -7.32 -0.22 -11.22
N MET A 274 -7.52 -1.32 -11.93
CA MET A 274 -8.22 -2.52 -11.46
C MET A 274 -7.28 -3.72 -11.40
N GLU A 275 -6.06 -3.52 -10.90
CA GLU A 275 -5.01 -4.54 -10.99
C GLU A 275 -5.31 -5.80 -10.14
N ARG A 276 -5.15 -6.97 -10.80
CA ARG A 276 -5.16 -8.37 -10.33
C ARG A 276 -6.52 -9.07 -10.10
N LEU A 277 -7.06 -9.67 -11.17
CA LEU A 277 -7.95 -10.85 -11.09
C LEU A 277 -7.32 -12.16 -11.61
N ASN A 278 -6.10 -12.14 -12.16
CA ASN A 278 -5.51 -13.29 -12.88
C ASN A 278 -4.35 -14.01 -12.16
N GLN A 279 -4.43 -14.29 -10.85
CA GLN A 279 -3.41 -15.13 -10.18
C GLN A 279 -3.93 -16.21 -9.22
N SER A 280 -5.22 -16.55 -9.28
CA SER A 280 -5.78 -17.68 -8.51
C SER A 280 -6.55 -18.63 -9.43
N GLY A 281 -5.82 -19.29 -10.33
CA GLY A 281 -6.27 -20.44 -11.12
C GLY A 281 -5.38 -21.64 -10.83
#